data_AF-A0A3A8ZMK3-F1
#
_entry.id   AF-A0A3A8ZMK3-F1
#
_cell.length_a   1.000
_cell.length_b   1.000
_cell.length_c   1.000
_cell.angle_alpha   90.00
_cell.angle_beta   90.00
_cell.angle_gamma   90.00
#
_symmetry.space_group_name_H-M   'P 1'
#
loop_
_entity.id
_entity.type
_entity.pdbx_description
1 polymer ?
#
loop_
_entity_poly.entity_id
_entity_poly.type
_entity_poly.pdbx_seq_one_letter_code
_entity_poly.pdbx_strand_id
1 'polypeptide(L)'
;MEKIDGEDVYILTRGMEESIEKLRVKTKIEKEDAMFSMLDRDLEFIDNHAGFAIAFRPVKWKNVKKWIPCMLYKYGGEWRRVVLQYADCSACGWHGNTASPTEPDLYITLENRFEILKRMGQLSFRSCPVCGSRISTKAIWIEEG
;
A
#
# COMPACT_ATOMS: atom_id res chain seq x y z
N MET A 1 4.76 17.48 2.20
CA MET A 1 5.75 16.44 1.88
C MET A 1 6.09 15.76 3.18
N GLU A 2 6.05 14.44 3.23
CA GLU A 2 6.31 13.67 4.46
C GLU A 2 7.51 12.76 4.26
N LYS A 3 8.14 12.33 5.36
CA LYS A 3 9.30 11.44 5.33
C LYS A 3 8.88 10.03 5.74
N ILE A 4 8.92 9.09 4.80
CA ILE A 4 8.58 7.68 5.03
C ILE A 4 9.78 6.81 4.68
N ASP A 5 10.22 6.00 5.64
CA ASP A 5 11.36 5.07 5.49
C ASP A 5 12.70 5.73 5.11
N GLY A 6 12.81 7.05 5.31
CA GLY A 6 13.98 7.83 4.95
C GLY A 6 13.86 8.61 3.63
N GLU A 7 12.77 8.43 2.88
CA GLU A 7 12.49 9.15 1.63
C GLU A 7 11.44 10.25 1.81
N ASP A 8 11.62 11.37 1.12
CA ASP A 8 10.59 12.39 0.95
C ASP A 8 9.54 11.91 -0.05
N VAL A 9 8.28 11.88 0.39
CA VAL A 9 7.14 11.44 -0.41
C VAL A 9 6.02 12.48 -0.43
N TYR A 10 5.22 12.46 -1.50
CA TYR A 10 3.95 13.16 -1.57
C TYR A 10 2.83 12.19 -1.26
N ILE A 11 2.08 12.44 -0.20
CA ILE A 11 0.95 11.61 0.21
C ILE A 11 -0.33 12.21 -0.36
N LEU A 12 -1.09 11.38 -1.05
CA LEU A 12 -2.44 11.63 -1.50
C LEU A 12 -3.41 10.87 -0.59
N THR A 13 -4.26 11.60 0.12
CA THR A 13 -5.30 11.03 1.01
C THR A 13 -6.68 11.29 0.42
N ARG A 14 -7.68 10.52 0.85
CA ARG A 14 -9.09 10.65 0.44
C ARG A 14 -9.64 12.09 0.48
N GLY A 15 -9.17 12.94 1.39
CA GLY A 15 -9.63 14.33 1.51
C GLY A 15 -9.09 15.29 0.44
N MET A 16 -8.25 14.83 -0.49
CA MET A 16 -7.61 15.66 -1.51
C MET A 16 -8.34 15.57 -2.86
N GLU A 17 -9.65 15.85 -2.86
CA GLU A 17 -10.57 15.61 -3.99
C GLU A 17 -10.07 16.16 -5.33
N GLU A 18 -9.58 17.41 -5.37
CA GLU A 18 -9.09 18.03 -6.61
C GLU A 18 -7.87 17.29 -7.18
N SER A 19 -6.97 16.82 -6.31
CA SER A 19 -5.77 16.08 -6.71
C SER A 19 -6.11 14.66 -7.16
N ILE A 20 -7.07 14.01 -6.48
CA ILE A 20 -7.60 12.70 -6.87
C ILE A 20 -8.25 12.79 -8.26
N GLU A 21 -9.09 13.79 -8.49
CA GLU A 21 -9.80 13.92 -9.77
C GLU A 21 -8.84 14.19 -10.94
N LYS A 22 -7.84 15.06 -10.74
CA LYS A 22 -6.77 15.28 -11.75
C LYS A 22 -6.04 13.97 -12.08
N LEU A 23 -5.80 13.15 -11.07
CA LEU A 23 -5.12 11.87 -11.27
C LEU A 23 -6.01 10.85 -11.99
N ARG A 24 -7.32 10.80 -11.68
CA ARG A 24 -8.31 9.97 -12.38
C ARG A 24 -8.46 10.33 -13.86
N VAL A 25 -8.46 11.62 -14.19
CA VAL A 25 -8.46 12.05 -15.59
C VAL A 25 -7.22 11.54 -16.30
N LYS A 26 -6.05 11.61 -15.65
CA LYS A 26 -4.80 11.12 -16.20
C LYS A 26 -4.76 9.59 -16.36
N THR A 27 -5.20 8.82 -15.37
CA THR A 27 -5.26 7.35 -15.44
C THR A 27 -6.14 6.88 -16.60
N LYS A 28 -7.27 7.56 -16.87
CA LYS A 28 -8.16 7.27 -18.00
C LYS A 28 -7.50 7.52 -19.37
N ILE A 29 -6.69 8.56 -19.49
CA ILE A 29 -5.96 8.89 -20.73
C ILE A 29 -4.85 7.87 -20.97
N GLU A 30 -4.12 7.48 -19.93
CA GLU A 30 -2.94 6.61 -19.99
C GLU A 30 -3.28 5.13 -19.67
N LYS A 31 -4.54 4.70 -19.84
CA LYS A 31 -5.05 3.39 -19.36
C LYS A 31 -4.33 2.14 -19.88
N GLU A 32 -3.64 2.24 -21.02
CA GLU A 32 -2.86 1.14 -21.61
C GLU A 32 -1.53 0.91 -20.86
N ASP A 33 -1.10 1.90 -20.06
CA ASP A 33 0.04 1.75 -19.16
C ASP A 33 -0.38 1.01 -17.89
N ALA A 34 0.31 -0.09 -17.61
CA ALA A 34 0.01 -0.97 -16.48
C ALA A 34 0.09 -0.25 -15.12
N MET A 35 0.96 0.75 -14.97
CA MET A 35 1.06 1.54 -13.74
C MET A 35 -0.19 2.38 -13.53
N PHE A 36 -0.74 2.99 -14.59
CA PHE A 36 -1.94 3.82 -14.48
C PHE A 36 -3.21 3.00 -14.24
N SER A 37 -3.31 1.79 -14.80
CA SER A 37 -4.43 0.87 -14.49
C SER A 37 -4.38 0.32 -13.06
N MET A 38 -3.18 0.10 -12.49
CA MET A 38 -3.04 -0.21 -11.07
C MET A 38 -3.43 0.99 -10.20
N LEU A 39 -2.98 2.19 -10.58
CA LEU A 39 -3.25 3.42 -9.84
C LEU A 39 -4.75 3.77 -9.78
N ASP A 40 -5.51 3.50 -10.84
CA ASP A 40 -6.96 3.72 -10.84
C ASP A 40 -7.68 2.85 -9.79
N ARG A 41 -7.27 1.58 -9.68
CA ARG A 41 -7.77 0.65 -8.65
C ARG A 41 -7.35 1.07 -7.25
N ASP A 42 -6.11 1.53 -7.08
CA ASP A 42 -5.63 2.06 -5.81
C ASP A 42 -6.44 3.29 -5.38
N LEU A 43 -6.79 4.17 -6.33
CA LEU A 43 -7.63 5.34 -6.06
C LEU A 43 -9.05 4.98 -5.63
N GLU A 44 -9.66 3.99 -6.27
CA GLU A 44 -10.94 3.44 -5.82
C GLU A 44 -10.82 2.82 -4.42
N PHE A 45 -9.72 2.13 -4.14
CA PHE A 45 -9.51 1.48 -2.86
C PHE A 45 -9.42 2.50 -1.71
N ILE A 46 -8.63 3.58 -1.85
CA ILE A 46 -8.47 4.58 -0.79
C ILE A 46 -9.74 5.41 -0.53
N ASP A 47 -10.63 5.52 -1.52
CA ASP A 47 -11.92 6.19 -1.35
C ASP A 47 -12.88 5.39 -0.46
N ASN A 48 -12.82 4.06 -0.60
CA ASN A 48 -13.70 3.13 0.11
C ASN A 48 -13.13 2.67 1.46
N HIS A 49 -11.81 2.78 1.69
CA HIS A 49 -11.17 2.26 2.89
C HIS A 49 -10.43 3.36 3.68
N ALA A 50 -10.96 3.68 4.86
CA ALA A 50 -10.32 4.63 5.77
C ALA A 50 -8.94 4.15 6.24
N GLY A 51 -8.03 5.09 6.48
CA GLY A 51 -6.66 4.79 6.92
C GLY A 51 -5.71 4.41 5.78
N PHE A 52 -6.17 4.36 4.53
CA PHE A 52 -5.30 4.20 3.36
C PHE A 52 -4.97 5.53 2.68
N ALA A 53 -3.84 5.55 1.98
CA ALA A 53 -3.36 6.67 1.18
C ALA A 53 -2.43 6.16 0.07
N ILE A 54 -2.17 7.00 -0.93
CA ILE A 54 -1.17 6.72 -1.97
C ILE A 54 0.00 7.66 -1.78
N ALA A 55 1.21 7.13 -1.61
CA ALA A 55 2.43 7.91 -1.69
C ALA A 55 3.00 7.88 -3.10
N PHE A 56 3.35 9.05 -3.63
CA PHE A 56 4.26 9.16 -4.75
C PHE A 56 5.67 9.28 -4.20
N ARG A 57 6.48 8.26 -4.48
CA ARG A 57 7.88 8.22 -4.04
C ARG A 57 8.84 8.30 -5.21
N PRO A 58 10.00 8.94 -5.02
CA PRO A 58 10.99 9.05 -6.07
C PRO A 58 11.80 7.76 -6.18
N VAL A 59 11.84 7.18 -7.37
CA VAL A 59 12.74 6.08 -7.71
C VAL A 59 13.70 6.53 -8.79
N LYS A 60 15.00 6.34 -8.53
CA LYS A 60 16.04 6.57 -9.52
C LYS A 60 16.09 5.36 -10.46
N TRP A 61 15.66 5.57 -11.70
CA TRP A 61 15.76 4.57 -12.75
C TRP A 61 16.78 5.03 -13.79
N LYS A 62 17.96 4.41 -13.80
CA LYS A 62 19.13 4.89 -14.56
C LYS A 62 19.46 6.35 -14.16
N ASN A 63 19.43 7.27 -15.11
CA ASN A 63 19.72 8.69 -14.90
C ASN A 63 18.46 9.57 -14.73
N VAL A 64 17.27 8.96 -14.65
CA VAL A 64 16.00 9.68 -14.54
C VAL A 64 15.34 9.39 -13.20
N LYS A 65 14.86 10.45 -12.54
CA LYS A 65 14.00 10.34 -11.35
C LYS A 65 12.56 10.13 -11.82
N LYS A 66 11.98 8.98 -11.52
CA LYS A 66 10.56 8.69 -11.74
C LYS A 66 9.82 8.74 -10.42
N TRP A 67 8.59 9.24 -10.43
CA TRP A 67 7.70 9.16 -9.28
C TRP A 67 6.80 7.95 -9.48
N ILE A 68 6.84 7.01 -8.55
CA ILE A 68 6.01 5.81 -8.59
C ILE A 68 5.00 5.84 -7.44
N PRO A 69 3.75 5.39 -7.68
CA PRO A 69 2.77 5.25 -6.61
C PRO A 69 3.14 4.07 -5.70
N CYS A 70 2.75 4.17 -4.44
CA CYS A 70 2.93 3.16 -3.41
C CYS A 70 1.77 3.27 -2.42
N MET A 71 1.06 2.17 -2.17
CA MET A 71 -0.02 2.14 -1.19
C MET A 71 0.54 2.29 0.22
N LEU A 72 -0.14 3.11 1.03
CA LEU A 72 0.13 3.32 2.43
C LEU A 72 -1.07 2.92 3.28
N TYR A 73 -0.80 2.40 4.47
CA TYR A 73 -1.79 2.19 5.51
C TYR A 73 -1.32 2.82 6.83
N LYS A 74 -2.23 3.49 7.55
CA LYS A 74 -1.94 4.13 8.83
C LYS A 74 -2.07 3.12 9.96
N TYR A 75 -0.93 2.65 10.47
CA TYR A 75 -0.84 1.64 11.53
C TYR A 75 -0.16 2.23 12.76
N GLY A 76 -0.85 2.23 13.91
CA GLY A 76 -0.32 2.79 15.16
C GLY A 76 0.00 4.28 15.07
N GLY A 77 -0.72 5.03 14.21
CA GLY A 77 -0.50 6.45 13.97
C GLY A 77 0.57 6.75 12.91
N GLU A 78 1.35 5.77 12.47
CA GLU A 78 2.40 5.93 11.46
C GLU A 78 1.97 5.38 10.09
N TRP A 79 2.45 6.00 9.02
CA TRP A 79 2.28 5.48 7.67
C TRP A 79 3.23 4.32 7.42
N ARG A 80 2.68 3.20 6.93
CA ARG A 80 3.44 2.02 6.50
C ARG A 80 3.18 1.76 5.03
N ARG A 81 4.24 1.47 4.27
CA ARG A 81 4.10 0.95 2.91
C ARG A 81 3.46 -0.44 2.99
N VAL A 82 2.50 -0.70 2.13
CA VAL A 82 1.80 -1.97 2.08
C VAL A 82 1.57 -2.42 0.64
N VAL A 83 1.52 -3.73 0.43
CA VAL A 83 0.94 -4.32 -0.77
C VAL A 83 -0.45 -4.83 -0.43
N LEU A 84 -1.42 -4.50 -1.26
CA LEU A 84 -2.75 -5.10 -1.21
C LEU A 84 -2.70 -6.50 -1.83
N GLN A 85 -3.15 -7.49 -1.09
CA GLN A 85 -3.15 -8.89 -1.50
C GLN A 85 -4.48 -9.54 -1.11
N TYR A 86 -4.97 -10.44 -1.94
CA TYR A 86 -6.01 -11.37 -1.53
C TYR A 86 -5.40 -12.43 -0.62
N ALA A 87 -6.09 -12.71 0.49
CA ALA A 87 -5.74 -13.78 1.39
C ALA A 87 -6.95 -14.65 1.70
N ASP A 88 -6.66 -15.85 2.18
CA ASP A 88 -7.62 -16.85 2.58
C ASP A 88 -7.34 -17.33 4.01
N CYS A 89 -8.39 -17.82 4.68
CA CYS A 89 -8.28 -18.54 5.92
C CYS A 89 -8.60 -20.02 5.69
N SER A 90 -7.58 -20.87 5.76
CA SER A 90 -7.72 -22.32 5.60
C SER A 90 -8.60 -22.99 6.66
N ALA A 91 -8.87 -22.34 7.79
CA ALA A 91 -9.70 -22.89 8.87
C ALA A 91 -11.21 -22.69 8.67
N CYS A 92 -11.63 -21.55 8.12
CA CYS A 92 -13.07 -21.21 7.97
C CYS A 92 -13.47 -20.82 6.55
N GLY A 93 -12.53 -20.81 5.59
CA GLY A 93 -12.79 -20.44 4.20
C GLY A 93 -13.11 -18.95 3.99
N TRP A 94 -12.74 -18.06 4.92
CA TRP A 94 -12.83 -16.62 4.69
C TRP A 94 -11.85 -16.22 3.57
N HIS A 95 -12.26 -15.29 2.71
CA HIS A 95 -11.43 -14.70 1.65
C HIS A 95 -11.67 -13.20 1.62
N GLY A 96 -10.61 -12.41 1.45
CA GLY A 96 -10.75 -10.96 1.36
C GLY A 96 -9.42 -10.24 1.15
N ASN A 97 -9.50 -8.91 1.08
CA ASN A 97 -8.32 -8.06 0.91
C ASN A 97 -7.50 -7.97 2.20
N THR A 98 -6.18 -7.86 2.05
CA THR A 98 -5.23 -7.68 3.15
C THR A 98 -4.15 -6.68 2.77
N ALA A 99 -3.57 -6.00 3.75
CA ALA A 99 -2.44 -5.09 3.55
C ALA A 99 -1.18 -5.62 4.26
N SER A 100 -0.19 -6.04 3.48
CA SER A 100 1.07 -6.61 3.97
C SER A 100 2.21 -5.58 3.87
N PRO A 101 2.91 -5.24 4.97
CA PRO A 101 4.05 -4.34 4.93
C PRO A 101 5.38 -5.07 4.71
N THR A 102 5.36 -6.40 4.58
CA THR A 102 6.58 -7.23 4.57
C THR A 102 7.07 -7.61 3.19
N GLU A 103 6.41 -7.12 2.13
CA GLU A 103 6.84 -7.41 0.76
C GLU A 103 8.17 -6.72 0.42
N PRO A 104 9.21 -7.47 0.00
CA PRO A 104 10.52 -6.89 -0.32
C PRO A 104 10.48 -5.80 -1.39
N ASP A 105 9.58 -5.92 -2.36
CA ASP A 105 9.45 -5.00 -3.50
C ASP A 105 9.07 -3.57 -3.06
N LEU A 106 8.42 -3.40 -1.90
CA LEU A 106 8.10 -2.09 -1.32
C LEU A 106 9.35 -1.26 -1.01
N TYR A 107 10.49 -1.93 -0.79
CA TYR A 107 11.72 -1.34 -0.27
C TYR A 107 12.93 -1.59 -1.16
N ILE A 108 12.77 -2.22 -2.34
CA ILE A 108 13.90 -2.70 -3.16
C ILE A 108 14.92 -1.61 -3.51
N THR A 109 14.47 -0.36 -3.65
CA THR A 109 15.29 0.81 -4.00
C THR A 109 15.88 1.55 -2.80
N LEU A 110 15.61 1.12 -1.56
CA LEU A 110 16.08 1.77 -0.34
C LEU A 110 17.40 1.16 0.13
N GLU A 111 18.32 2.01 0.57
CA GLU A 111 19.61 1.56 1.11
C GLU A 111 19.45 0.79 2.43
N ASN A 112 18.52 1.22 3.28
CA ASN A 112 18.20 0.61 4.58
C ASN A 112 17.11 -0.47 4.49
N ARG A 113 16.83 -1.04 3.30
CA ARG A 113 15.72 -1.98 3.07
C ARG A 113 15.67 -3.18 4.03
N PHE A 114 16.82 -3.74 4.39
CA PHE A 114 16.87 -4.91 5.28
C PHE A 114 16.50 -4.55 6.73
N GLU A 115 16.90 -3.37 7.19
CA GLU A 115 16.50 -2.86 8.50
C GLU A 115 14.99 -2.61 8.54
N ILE A 116 14.45 -1.97 7.49
CA ILE A 116 13.02 -1.73 7.37
C ILE A 116 12.23 -3.04 7.38
N LEU A 117 12.61 -4.00 6.53
CA LEU A 117 11.94 -5.31 6.48
C LEU A 117 12.00 -6.05 7.82
N LYS A 118 13.13 -5.97 8.53
CA LYS A 118 13.25 -6.54 9.89
C LYS A 118 12.25 -5.89 10.85
N ARG A 119 12.12 -4.56 10.85
CA ARG A 119 11.14 -3.83 11.68
C ARG A 119 9.70 -4.16 11.30
N MET A 120 9.40 -4.22 10.00
CA MET A 120 8.05 -4.58 9.51
C MET A 120 7.67 -6.01 9.91
N GLY A 121 8.64 -6.93 9.91
CA GLY A 121 8.45 -8.32 10.35
C GLY A 121 8.14 -8.50 11.84
N GLN A 122 8.30 -7.43 12.65
CA GLN A 122 8.04 -7.42 14.10
C GLN A 122 6.69 -6.79 14.47
N LEU A 123 5.92 -6.29 13.50
CA LEU A 123 4.60 -5.71 13.75
C LEU A 123 3.60 -6.77 14.22
N SER A 124 2.57 -6.34 14.95
CA SER A 124 1.46 -7.22 15.32
C SER A 124 0.56 -7.43 14.11
N PHE A 125 0.59 -8.65 13.58
CA PHE A 125 -0.23 -9.05 12.44
C PHE A 125 -1.63 -9.48 12.88
N ARG A 126 -2.60 -9.21 12.02
CA ARG A 126 -4.01 -9.57 12.23
C ARG A 126 -4.23 -11.05 11.94
N SER A 127 -5.17 -11.64 12.67
CA SER A 127 -5.72 -12.97 12.40
C SER A 127 -7.01 -12.85 11.58
N CYS A 128 -7.50 -13.99 11.08
CA CYS A 128 -8.78 -14.09 10.38
C CYS A 128 -9.90 -13.38 11.16
N PRO A 129 -10.67 -12.48 10.51
CA PRO A 129 -11.71 -11.71 11.19
C PRO A 129 -12.90 -12.57 11.64
N VAL A 130 -13.10 -13.74 11.02
CA VAL A 130 -14.23 -14.64 11.30
C VAL A 130 -13.93 -15.62 12.43
N CYS A 131 -12.78 -16.29 12.40
CA CYS A 131 -12.48 -17.39 13.32
C CYS A 131 -11.23 -17.19 14.18
N GLY A 132 -10.50 -16.07 14.03
CA GLY A 132 -9.27 -15.80 14.78
C GLY A 132 -8.07 -16.67 14.42
N SER A 133 -8.21 -17.61 13.48
CA SER A 133 -7.10 -18.42 12.98
C SER A 133 -6.11 -17.62 12.12
N ARG A 134 -4.93 -18.18 11.89
CA ARG A 134 -3.92 -17.56 11.02
C ARG A 134 -4.41 -17.53 9.56
N ILE A 135 -4.14 -16.43 8.87
CA ILE A 135 -4.35 -16.28 7.41
C ILE A 135 -3.05 -16.54 6.63
N SER A 136 -3.14 -16.71 5.31
CA SER A 136 -2.00 -17.02 4.45
C SER A 136 -0.93 -15.91 4.37
N THR A 137 -1.26 -14.66 4.74
CA THR A 137 -0.36 -13.51 4.65
C THR A 137 -0.08 -12.84 6.01
N LYS A 138 1.05 -12.12 6.11
CA LYS A 138 1.37 -11.28 7.28
C LYS A 138 0.77 -9.89 7.09
N ALA A 139 -0.47 -9.72 7.53
CA ALA A 139 -1.22 -8.49 7.28
C ALA A 139 -1.34 -7.61 8.53
N ILE A 140 -1.20 -6.29 8.35
CA ILE A 140 -1.47 -5.29 9.41
C ILE A 140 -2.88 -4.69 9.32
N TRP A 141 -3.55 -4.94 8.20
CA TRP A 141 -4.96 -4.67 7.96
C TRP A 141 -5.59 -5.84 7.19
N ILE A 142 -6.83 -6.16 7.51
CA ILE A 142 -7.63 -7.19 6.85
C ILE A 142 -9.02 -6.59 6.64
N GLU A 143 -9.60 -6.84 5.47
CA GLU A 143 -10.98 -6.51 5.15
C GLU A 143 -11.94 -7.20 6.13
N GLU A 144 -12.93 -6.47 6.63
CA GLU A 144 -13.92 -7.05 7.55
C GLU A 144 -14.76 -8.12 6.82
N GLY A 145 -15.17 -9.16 7.55
CA GLY A 145 -15.96 -10.28 7.05
C GLY A 145 -17.41 -10.24 7.47
#